data_AF-A0A2Z6NUY5-F1
#
_entry.id   AF-A0A2Z6NUY5-F1
#
_cell.length_a   1.000
_cell.length_b   1.000
_cell.length_c   1.000
_cell.angle_alpha   90.00
_cell.angle_beta   90.00
_cell.angle_gamma   90.00
#
_symmetry.space_group_name_H-M   'P 1'
#
loop_
_entity.id
_entity.type
_entity.pdbx_description
1 polymer ?
#
loop_
_entity_poly.entity_id
_entity_poly.type
_entity_poly.pdbx_seq_one_letter_code
_entity_poly.pdbx_strand_id
1 'polypeptide(L)'
;MVSGKLDVIFPAATREYAPLIEELWTNVAIKATYERRSELEMPSVASYFLERAVKILRTNYEPSDLDILYAEGITSSNGLACVEFSFPQSAPKETVDTIDQYDSLA
;
A
#
# COMPACT_ATOMS: atom_id res chain seq x y z
N MET A 1 24.19 15.88 -7.54
CA MET A 1 23.24 16.44 -6.56
C MET A 1 23.04 15.41 -5.46
N VAL A 2 23.00 15.85 -4.19
CA VAL A 2 23.21 15.10 -2.92
C VAL A 2 23.22 13.57 -3.05
N SER A 3 24.35 12.95 -2.72
CA SER A 3 24.43 11.52 -2.42
C SER A 3 23.65 11.32 -1.12
N GLY A 4 22.35 11.09 -1.27
CA GLY A 4 21.42 10.89 -0.17
C GLY A 4 21.72 9.57 0.50
N LYS A 5 22.63 9.61 1.47
CA LYS A 5 22.69 8.60 2.53
C LYS A 5 21.35 8.64 3.27
N LEU A 6 20.41 7.82 2.81
CA LEU A 6 19.10 7.61 3.43
C LEU A 6 19.26 7.16 4.90
N ASP A 7 20.40 6.54 5.20
CA ASP A 7 20.94 6.18 6.51
C ASP A 7 21.31 7.38 7.41
N VAL A 8 21.20 8.63 6.94
CA VAL A 8 21.40 9.83 7.79
C VAL A 8 20.09 10.62 7.97
N ILE A 9 19.13 10.49 7.04
CA ILE A 9 17.88 11.27 7.09
C ILE A 9 16.83 10.57 7.97
N PHE A 10 16.82 9.23 8.06
CA PHE A 10 15.87 8.52 8.91
C PHE A 10 16.40 7.32 9.74
N PRO A 11 17.48 7.46 10.52
CA PRO A 11 17.71 6.62 11.71
C PRO A 11 16.88 7.07 12.93
N ALA A 12 16.40 8.32 12.92
CA ALA A 12 15.74 8.94 14.06
C ALA A 12 14.25 8.58 14.15
N ALA A 13 13.55 8.31 13.03
CA ALA A 13 12.10 8.19 13.09
C ALA A 13 11.59 7.00 13.91
N THR A 14 12.19 5.83 13.72
CA THR A 14 11.78 4.63 14.47
C THR A 14 12.26 4.67 15.93
N ARG A 15 13.35 5.39 16.25
CA ARG A 15 13.86 5.45 17.63
C ARG A 15 13.26 6.58 18.45
N GLU A 16 13.01 7.73 17.85
CA GLU A 16 12.61 8.96 18.55
C GLU A 16 11.11 9.26 18.40
N TYR A 17 10.48 8.92 17.26
CA TYR A 17 9.04 9.15 17.09
C TYR A 17 8.18 7.95 17.46
N ALA A 18 8.70 6.72 17.43
CA ALA A 18 7.93 5.54 17.81
C ALA A 18 7.21 5.65 19.16
N PRO A 19 7.89 5.97 20.28
CA PRO A 19 7.21 6.07 21.58
C PRO A 19 6.18 7.20 21.61
N LEU A 20 6.46 8.32 20.94
CA LEU A 20 5.55 9.47 20.88
C LEU A 20 4.29 9.14 20.04
N ILE A 21 4.46 8.49 18.90
CA ILE A 21 3.33 8.11 18.04
C ILE A 21 2.48 7.03 18.74
N GLU A 22 3.10 6.07 19.43
CA GLU A 22 2.36 5.10 20.25
C GLU A 22 1.54 5.79 21.34
N GLU A 23 2.13 6.75 22.07
CA GLU A 23 1.41 7.55 23.07
C GLU A 23 0.24 8.32 22.43
N LEU A 24 0.48 9.07 21.36
CA LEU A 24 -0.55 9.84 20.66
C LEU A 24 -1.65 8.94 20.11
N TRP A 25 -1.30 7.76 19.58
CA TRP A 25 -2.28 6.83 19.02
C TRP A 25 -3.15 6.17 20.09
N THR A 26 -2.69 6.09 21.34
CA THR A 26 -3.50 5.63 22.47
C THR A 26 -4.37 6.74 23.08
N ASN A 27 -4.15 8.00 22.72
CA ASN A 27 -4.90 9.13 23.26
C ASN A 27 -6.37 9.12 22.80
N VAL A 28 -7.29 9.30 23.77
CA VAL A 28 -8.74 9.28 23.53
C VAL A 28 -9.19 10.35 22.54
N ALA A 29 -8.63 11.56 22.62
CA ALA A 29 -9.00 12.65 21.71
C ALA A 29 -8.51 12.39 20.28
N ILE A 30 -7.32 11.80 20.13
CA ILE A 30 -6.78 11.41 18.82
C ILE A 30 -7.63 10.29 18.20
N LYS A 31 -8.00 9.27 18.99
CA LYS A 31 -8.93 8.22 18.53
C LYS A 31 -10.28 8.78 18.11
N ALA A 32 -10.89 9.63 18.93
CA ALA A 32 -12.18 10.26 18.59
C ALA A 32 -12.11 11.13 17.33
N THR A 33 -10.98 11.80 17.11
CA THR A 33 -10.73 12.57 15.88
C THR A 33 -10.57 11.65 14.67
N TYR A 34 -9.86 10.53 14.82
CA TYR A 34 -9.68 9.53 13.78
C TYR A 34 -10.99 8.83 13.38
N GLU A 35 -11.93 8.62 14.30
CA GLU A 35 -13.26 8.10 13.95
C GLU A 35 -14.03 9.04 13.02
N ARG A 36 -13.76 10.35 13.12
CA ARG A 36 -14.32 11.40 12.26
C ARG A 36 -13.43 11.71 11.05
N ARG A 37 -12.51 10.80 10.69
CA ARG A 37 -11.55 11.01 9.58
C ARG A 37 -12.20 11.33 8.24
N SER A 38 -13.46 10.94 8.01
CA SER A 38 -14.20 11.30 6.79
C SER A 38 -14.47 12.82 6.67
N GLU A 39 -14.41 13.55 7.78
CA GLU A 39 -14.53 15.01 7.84
C GLU A 39 -13.18 15.72 7.60
N LEU A 40 -12.07 14.97 7.57
CA LEU A 40 -10.71 15.49 7.44
C LEU A 40 -10.14 15.19 6.06
N GLU A 41 -9.36 16.12 5.51
CA GLU A 41 -8.62 15.88 4.27
C GLU A 41 -7.37 15.04 4.58
N MET A 42 -7.56 13.72 4.67
CA MET A 42 -6.46 12.77 4.86
C MET A 42 -6.13 12.04 3.54
N PRO A 43 -4.86 11.68 3.33
CA PRO A 43 -4.50 10.75 2.27
C PRO A 43 -5.32 9.47 2.35
N SER A 44 -5.77 8.94 1.21
CA SER A 44 -6.56 7.70 1.13
C SER A 44 -5.88 6.52 1.83
N VAL A 45 -4.56 6.46 1.77
CA VAL A 45 -3.72 5.43 2.37
C VAL A 45 -3.41 5.65 3.84
N ALA A 46 -3.76 6.80 4.43
CA ALA A 46 -3.38 7.14 5.81
C ALA A 46 -3.95 6.14 6.83
N SER A 47 -5.19 5.69 6.64
CA SER A 47 -5.82 4.71 7.55
C SER A 47 -5.03 3.40 7.61
N TYR A 48 -4.52 2.92 6.47
CA TYR A 48 -3.74 1.69 6.40
C TYR A 48 -2.50 1.74 7.33
N PHE A 49 -1.76 2.84 7.30
CA PHE A 49 -0.56 2.98 8.14
C PHE A 49 -0.88 3.30 9.60
N LEU A 50 -1.87 4.14 9.88
CA LEU A 50 -2.25 4.52 11.23
C LEU A 50 -2.77 3.32 12.05
N GLU A 51 -3.62 2.48 11.45
CA GLU A 51 -4.09 1.25 12.10
C GLU A 51 -2.95 0.26 12.40
N ARG A 52 -1.86 0.33 11.65
CA ARG A 52 -0.68 -0.53 11.76
C ARG A 52 0.52 0.17 12.43
N ALA A 53 0.35 1.36 12.98
CA ALA A 53 1.44 2.20 13.47
C ALA A 53 2.38 1.45 14.44
N VAL A 54 1.82 0.72 15.41
CA VAL A 54 2.58 -0.09 16.39
C VAL A 54 3.43 -1.19 15.73
N LYS A 55 3.00 -1.74 14.59
CA LYS A 55 3.78 -2.74 13.85
C LYS A 55 4.92 -2.07 13.06
N ILE A 56 4.61 -0.97 12.39
CA ILE A 56 5.55 -0.24 11.51
C ILE A 56 6.66 0.45 12.30
N LEU A 57 6.37 0.86 13.52
CA LEU A 57 7.30 1.56 14.40
C LEU A 57 8.27 0.62 15.15
N ARG A 58 8.20 -0.69 14.93
CA ARG A 58 9.14 -1.65 15.52
C ARG A 58 10.51 -1.52 14.87
N THR A 59 11.56 -1.72 15.65
CA THR A 59 12.96 -1.68 15.17
C THR A 59 13.30 -2.78 14.17
N ASN A 60 12.53 -3.87 14.16
CA ASN A 60 12.68 -5.00 13.24
C ASN A 60 11.56 -5.07 12.20
N TYR A 61 10.89 -3.95 11.94
CA TYR A 61 9.85 -3.88 10.92
C TYR A 61 10.46 -4.02 9.52
N GLU A 62 10.02 -5.05 8.79
CA GLU A 62 10.27 -5.22 7.37
C GLU A 62 8.97 -4.93 6.61
N PRO A 63 8.97 -3.97 5.65
CA PRO A 63 7.80 -3.67 4.84
C PRO A 63 7.35 -4.88 4.01
N SER A 64 6.05 -5.15 4.01
CA SER A 64 5.44 -6.10 3.06
C SER A 64 5.20 -5.45 1.70
N ASP A 65 4.96 -6.27 0.66
CA ASP A 65 4.59 -5.78 -0.67
C ASP A 65 3.41 -4.81 -0.63
N LEU A 66 2.45 -5.05 0.27
CA LEU A 66 1.30 -4.16 0.45
C LEU A 66 1.72 -2.82 1.10
N ASP A 67 2.64 -2.84 2.05
CA ASP A 67 3.17 -1.61 2.64
C ASP A 67 3.90 -0.77 1.59
N ILE A 68 4.62 -1.41 0.66
CA ILE A 68 5.31 -0.77 -0.46
C ILE A 68 4.29 -0.14 -1.42
N LEU A 69 3.27 -0.91 -1.84
CA LEU A 69 2.23 -0.44 -2.75
C LEU A 69 1.44 0.75 -2.17
N TYR A 70 1.12 0.72 -0.87
CA TYR A 70 0.38 1.82 -0.22
C TYR A 70 1.24 3.05 0.08
N ALA A 71 2.56 2.91 0.12
CA ALA A 71 3.49 4.03 0.23
C ALA A 71 3.75 4.71 -1.11
N GLU A 72 3.41 4.05 -2.23
CA GLU A 72 3.60 4.58 -3.57
C GLU A 72 2.82 5.88 -3.78
N GLY A 73 3.47 6.89 -4.36
CA GLY A 73 2.85 8.19 -4.63
C GLY A 73 2.78 9.17 -3.46
N ILE A 74 3.23 8.79 -2.25
CA ILE A 74 3.31 9.73 -1.10
C ILE A 74 4.41 10.78 -1.31
N THR A 75 5.50 10.41 -1.98
CA THR A 75 6.56 11.35 -2.37
C THR A 75 6.67 11.40 -3.89
N SER A 76 6.32 12.54 -4.49
CA SER A 76 6.56 12.78 -5.91
C SER A 76 8.07 12.81 -6.17
N SER A 77 8.59 11.86 -6.95
CA SER A 77 9.95 11.94 -7.46
C SER A 77 9.89 12.20 -8.96
N ASN A 78 10.75 13.09 -9.48
CA ASN A 78 10.89 13.32 -10.93
C ASN A 78 11.75 12.22 -11.60
N GLY A 79 11.82 11.04 -10.99
CA GLY A 79 12.59 9.90 -11.49
C GLY A 79 11.77 9.05 -12.46
N LEU A 80 12.46 8.35 -13.37
CA LEU A 80 11.87 7.32 -14.21
C LEU A 80 12.20 5.95 -13.61
N ALA A 81 11.19 5.10 -13.43
CA ALA A 81 11.34 3.70 -13.05
C ALA A 81 10.69 2.83 -14.14
N CYS A 82 11.38 1.77 -14.58
CA CYS A 82 10.91 0.85 -15.60
C CYS A 82 10.96 -0.59 -15.07
N VAL A 83 9.94 -1.38 -15.37
CA VAL A 83 9.87 -2.83 -15.10
C VAL A 83 9.42 -3.54 -16.37
N GLU A 84 10.08 -4.65 -16.70
CA GLU A 84 9.70 -5.54 -17.80
C GLU A 84 9.06 -6.80 -17.24
N PHE A 85 7.92 -7.23 -17.79
CA PHE A 85 7.22 -8.44 -17.38
C PHE A 85 6.56 -9.13 -18.58
N SER A 86 6.26 -10.43 -18.43
CA SER A 86 5.53 -11.22 -19.43
C SER A 86 4.49 -12.11 -18.76
N PHE A 87 3.40 -12.40 -19.47
CA PHE A 87 2.41 -13.39 -19.03
C PHE A 87 2.72 -14.76 -19.65
N PRO A 88 2.47 -15.87 -18.92
CA PRO A 88 2.55 -17.20 -19.51
C PRO A 88 1.51 -17.32 -20.64
N GLN A 89 1.90 -17.96 -21.74
CA GLN A 89 1.03 -18.15 -22.90
C GLN A 89 -0.15 -19.03 -22.49
N SER A 90 -1.38 -18.52 -22.61
CA SER A 90 -2.57 -19.31 -22.32
C SER A 90 -2.61 -20.51 -23.26
N ALA A 91 -2.83 -21.72 -22.73
CA ALA A 91 -3.09 -22.90 -23.56
C ALA A 91 -4.25 -22.56 -24.53
N PRO A 92 -4.19 -23.00 -25.80
CA PRO A 92 -5.28 -22.79 -26.73
C PRO A 92 -6.57 -23.33 -26.11
N LYS A 93 -7.53 -22.44 -25.83
CA LYS A 93 -8.90 -22.88 -25.61
C LYS A 93 -9.36 -23.40 -26.96
N GLU A 94 -9.39 -24.72 -27.12
CA GLU A 94 -10.14 -25.36 -28.19
C GLU A 94 -11.61 -24.96 -27.99
N THR A 95 -12.02 -23.86 -28.60
CA THR A 95 -13.43 -23.61 -28.87
C THR A 95 -13.81 -24.62 -29.95
N VAL A 96 -14.17 -25.82 -29.53
CA VAL A 96 -15.03 -26.68 -30.33
C VAL A 96 -16.36 -25.91 -30.41
N ASP A 97 -16.53 -25.14 -31.46
CA ASP A 97 -17.84 -24.67 -31.90
C ASP A 97 -18.63 -25.91 -32.28
N THR A 98 -19.27 -26.53 -31.29
CA THR A 98 -20.32 -27.52 -31.55
C THR A 98 -21.52 -26.75 -32.08
N ILE A 99 -21.55 -26.61 -33.41
CA ILE A 99 -22.76 -26.35 -34.18
C ILE A 99 -23.67 -27.54 -33.94
N ASP A 100 -24.48 -27.50 -32.89
CA ASP A 100 -25.60 -28.42 -32.72
C ASP A 100 -26.92 -27.67 -32.87
N GLN A 101 -27.50 -27.96 -34.03
CA GLN A 101 -28.89 -27.86 -34.42
C GLN A 101 -29.87 -27.85 -33.24
N TYR A 102 -30.51 -26.70 -32.98
CA TYR A 102 -31.82 -26.69 -32.34
C TYR A 102 -32.90 -26.84 -33.40
N ASP A 103 -33.24 -28.11 -33.59
CA ASP A 103 -34.53 -28.74 -33.79
C ASP A 103 -35.68 -27.94 -34.43
N SER A 104 -36.29 -28.59 -35.41
CA SER A 104 -37.61 -28.27 -35.94
C SER A 104 -38.66 -28.48 -34.85
N LEU A 105 -39.58 -27.53 -34.66
CA LEU A 105 -41.00 -27.76 -34.33
C LEU A 105 -41.71 -26.41 -34.09
N ALA A 106 -42.38 -25.90 -35.13
CA ALA A 106 -43.74 -25.35 -35.11
C ALA A 106 -44.10 -24.81 -36.51
#